data_AF-A0A328BY14-F1
#
_entry.id   AF-A0A328BY14-F1
#
_cell.length_a   1.000
_cell.length_b   1.000
_cell.length_c   1.000
_cell.angle_alpha   90.00
_cell.angle_beta   90.00
_cell.angle_gamma   90.00
#
_symmetry.space_group_name_H-M   'P 1'
#
loop_
_entity.id
_entity.type
_entity.pdbx_description
1 polymer ?
#
loop_
_entity_poly.entity_id
_entity_poly.type
_entity_poly.pdbx_seq_one_letter_code
_entity_poly.pdbx_strand_id
1 'polypeptide(L)'
;MKTSTLLLSILSAFIVTGCAKQTNSSNQNNSSPNDVIAPGIPIPENQLAVDVNSSSSTSLNPNPAPIEVARTVSEDIYTSNFEQYPEVVRYGRYTLVSSSPVGGQKYLLEQVVNIDMIGKKKKVYYNLTVEQGIWNTLKDTGYTLCSISSPEVRSLFNHQLPKVHYQFGPMKLRDALQMLAGEAYELTVHDTLRQICYERRASIPKPIEPKVQIEAIVPEDY
;
A
#
# COMPACT_ATOMS: atom_id res chain seq x y z
N MET A 1 -64.62 -30.30 -10.30
CA MET A 1 -64.36 -30.17 -11.75
C MET A 1 -62.86 -30.24 -11.95
N LYS A 2 -62.35 -31.46 -12.15
CA LYS A 2 -61.64 -31.96 -13.35
C LYS A 2 -60.31 -31.23 -13.65
N THR A 3 -59.24 -31.95 -13.33
CA THR A 3 -57.85 -31.83 -13.79
C THR A 3 -57.73 -32.05 -15.30
N SER A 4 -56.73 -31.43 -15.95
CA SER A 4 -56.13 -32.00 -17.17
C SER A 4 -54.72 -31.42 -17.43
N THR A 5 -53.77 -32.35 -17.47
CA THR A 5 -52.37 -32.26 -17.87
C THR A 5 -52.21 -32.28 -19.39
N LEU A 6 -51.16 -31.64 -19.94
CA LEU A 6 -50.53 -32.08 -21.20
C LEU A 6 -49.01 -31.82 -21.16
N LEU A 7 -48.27 -32.91 -21.32
CA LEU A 7 -46.83 -33.00 -21.59
C LEU A 7 -46.55 -32.66 -23.05
N LEU A 8 -45.34 -32.17 -23.37
CA LEU A 8 -44.54 -32.73 -24.48
C LEU A 8 -43.05 -32.34 -24.35
N SER A 9 -42.20 -33.36 -24.40
CA SER A 9 -40.74 -33.35 -24.41
C SER A 9 -40.18 -33.16 -25.82
N ILE A 10 -39.05 -32.45 -25.98
CA ILE A 10 -38.09 -32.74 -27.07
C ILE A 10 -36.67 -32.73 -26.52
N LEU A 11 -36.06 -33.92 -26.58
CA LEU A 11 -34.65 -34.22 -26.40
C LEU A 11 -33.90 -33.81 -27.68
N SER A 12 -32.77 -33.08 -27.57
CA SER A 12 -31.81 -33.00 -28.67
C SER A 12 -30.39 -33.17 -28.13
N ALA A 13 -29.87 -34.38 -28.34
CA ALA A 13 -28.47 -34.72 -28.18
C ALA A 13 -27.70 -34.24 -29.42
N PHE A 14 -26.62 -33.48 -29.20
CA PHE A 14 -25.57 -33.31 -30.20
C PHE A 14 -24.28 -33.92 -29.65
N ILE A 15 -23.97 -35.12 -30.13
CA ILE A 15 -22.67 -35.75 -30.03
C ILE A 15 -21.97 -35.45 -31.35
N VAL A 16 -20.85 -34.72 -31.31
CA VAL A 16 -19.85 -34.77 -32.38
C VAL A 16 -18.51 -35.12 -31.74
N THR A 17 -18.15 -36.38 -31.96
CA THR A 17 -16.84 -36.96 -31.69
C THR A 17 -15.90 -36.56 -32.84
N GLY A 18 -14.73 -36.03 -32.52
CA GLY A 18 -13.63 -35.84 -33.46
C GLY A 18 -12.29 -36.02 -32.75
N CYS A 19 -11.64 -37.16 -32.98
CA CYS A 19 -10.26 -37.42 -32.60
C CYS A 19 -9.36 -37.28 -33.83
N ALA A 20 -8.19 -36.64 -33.71
CA ALA A 20 -6.88 -37.28 -33.90
C ALA A 20 -5.73 -36.26 -34.06
N LYS A 21 -4.62 -36.61 -33.40
CA LYS A 21 -3.24 -36.08 -33.44
C LYS A 21 -2.71 -35.75 -34.83
N GLN A 22 -1.87 -34.70 -34.94
CA GLN A 22 -0.46 -34.88 -35.31
C GLN A 22 0.45 -33.70 -34.94
N THR A 23 1.64 -34.07 -34.47
CA THR A 23 2.82 -33.27 -34.14
C THR A 23 3.57 -32.81 -35.39
N ASN A 24 4.07 -31.58 -35.46
CA ASN A 24 5.50 -31.37 -35.71
C ASN A 24 5.99 -29.97 -35.33
N SER A 25 7.23 -29.98 -34.87
CA SER A 25 8.05 -28.92 -34.31
C SER A 25 8.49 -27.91 -35.36
N SER A 26 8.46 -26.62 -35.01
CA SER A 26 9.54 -25.71 -35.43
C SER A 26 9.87 -24.77 -34.27
N ASN A 27 11.14 -24.88 -33.88
CA ASN A 27 11.85 -24.09 -32.90
C ASN A 27 11.62 -22.58 -33.05
N GLN A 28 11.47 -21.89 -31.92
CA GLN A 28 12.39 -20.80 -31.59
C GLN A 28 12.47 -20.64 -30.07
N ASN A 29 13.57 -21.19 -29.54
CA ASN A 29 14.06 -20.93 -28.20
C ASN A 29 14.44 -19.44 -28.12
N ASN A 30 13.71 -18.66 -27.33
CA ASN A 30 14.23 -17.41 -26.78
C ASN A 30 14.14 -17.51 -25.25
N SER A 31 14.84 -18.51 -24.70
CA SER A 31 15.29 -18.49 -23.31
C SER A 31 16.31 -17.36 -23.18
N SER A 32 15.90 -16.22 -22.64
CA SER A 32 16.81 -15.16 -22.23
C SER A 32 17.66 -15.68 -21.08
N PRO A 33 18.99 -15.82 -21.23
CA PRO A 33 19.85 -16.27 -20.15
C PRO A 33 20.28 -15.04 -19.37
N ASN A 34 19.78 -14.86 -18.14
CA ASN A 34 20.44 -14.06 -17.09
C ASN A 34 19.77 -14.29 -15.72
N ASP A 35 19.54 -15.55 -15.35
CA ASP A 35 19.47 -15.93 -13.93
C ASP A 35 20.87 -16.32 -13.48
N VAL A 36 21.76 -15.33 -13.36
CA VAL A 36 23.01 -15.48 -12.63
C VAL A 36 22.78 -14.87 -11.26
N ILE A 37 22.40 -15.74 -10.32
CA ILE A 37 22.52 -15.51 -8.88
C ILE A 37 23.94 -15.00 -8.64
N ALA A 38 24.06 -13.79 -8.08
CA ALA A 38 25.35 -13.23 -7.72
C ALA A 38 26.10 -14.21 -6.78
N PRO A 39 27.41 -14.44 -6.96
CA PRO A 39 28.15 -15.25 -6.02
C PRO A 39 28.13 -14.56 -4.66
N GLY A 40 27.57 -15.25 -3.67
CA GLY A 40 27.64 -14.85 -2.27
C GLY A 40 29.10 -14.66 -1.87
N ILE A 41 29.35 -13.65 -1.04
CA ILE A 41 30.64 -13.45 -0.39
C ILE A 41 30.90 -14.71 0.46
N PRO A 42 32.01 -15.45 0.25
CA PRO A 42 32.34 -16.59 1.10
C PRO A 42 32.65 -16.08 2.51
N ILE A 43 31.88 -16.55 3.49
CA ILE A 43 32.20 -16.39 4.91
C ILE A 43 33.43 -17.26 5.18
N PRO A 44 34.53 -16.73 5.74
CA PRO A 44 35.67 -17.57 6.10
C PRO A 44 35.26 -18.52 7.23
N GLU A 45 35.15 -19.81 6.90
CA GLU A 45 35.15 -20.91 7.87
C GLU A 45 36.50 -20.95 8.55
N ASN A 46 36.59 -20.41 9.77
CA ASN A 46 37.60 -20.85 10.71
C ASN A 46 37.11 -20.75 12.16
N GLN A 47 36.96 -21.95 12.72
CA GLN A 47 37.35 -22.34 14.08
C GLN A 47 36.55 -21.77 15.25
N LEU A 48 35.64 -22.59 15.76
CA LEU A 48 35.56 -22.95 17.18
C LEU A 48 34.92 -24.36 17.27
N ALA A 49 35.76 -25.38 17.11
CA ALA A 49 35.41 -26.73 17.54
C ALA A 49 35.44 -26.73 19.08
N VAL A 50 34.33 -27.11 19.71
CA VAL A 50 34.31 -27.50 21.13
C VAL A 50 33.87 -28.95 21.19
N ASP A 51 34.82 -29.79 21.60
CA ASP A 51 34.67 -31.24 21.69
C ASP A 51 33.53 -31.64 22.64
N VAL A 52 32.66 -32.50 22.15
CA VAL A 52 31.66 -33.23 22.93
C VAL A 52 32.32 -34.51 23.43
N ASN A 53 32.54 -34.61 24.74
CA ASN A 53 32.38 -35.87 25.50
C ASN A 53 32.63 -35.65 27.00
N SER A 54 31.60 -35.85 27.82
CA SER A 54 31.66 -36.57 29.10
C SER A 54 30.24 -36.71 29.69
N SER A 55 29.91 -37.95 30.04
CA SER A 55 28.60 -38.44 30.46
C SER A 55 28.20 -38.14 31.91
N SER A 56 26.89 -37.95 32.08
CA SER A 56 26.03 -38.31 33.23
C SER A 56 26.21 -37.64 34.60
N SER A 57 25.19 -36.90 35.05
CA SER A 57 24.25 -37.42 36.05
C SER A 57 22.96 -36.59 36.09
N THR A 58 21.84 -37.31 36.11
CA THR A 58 20.47 -36.80 36.20
C THR A 58 20.22 -36.16 37.55
N SER A 59 19.88 -34.88 37.57
CA SER A 59 19.17 -34.24 38.69
C SER A 59 17.90 -33.60 38.13
N LEU A 60 16.76 -34.17 38.52
CA LEU A 60 15.43 -33.66 38.19
C LEU A 60 15.20 -32.37 38.98
N ASN A 61 15.57 -31.24 38.40
CA ASN A 61 15.10 -29.93 38.82
C ASN A 61 14.27 -29.34 37.67
N PRO A 62 12.95 -29.10 37.83
CA PRO A 62 12.18 -28.38 36.83
C PRO A 62 12.54 -26.89 36.95
N ASN A 63 13.72 -26.54 36.43
CA ASN A 63 14.07 -25.14 36.24
C ASN A 63 13.20 -24.62 35.08
N PRO A 64 12.42 -23.53 35.25
CA PRO A 64 11.68 -22.95 34.13
C PRO A 64 12.69 -22.55 33.06
N ALA A 65 12.38 -22.88 31.80
CA ALA A 65 13.20 -22.52 30.65
C ALA A 65 13.61 -21.03 30.72
N PRO A 66 14.85 -20.66 30.32
CA PRO A 66 15.25 -19.26 30.28
C PRO A 66 14.23 -18.48 29.45
N ILE A 67 13.54 -17.55 30.12
CA ILE A 67 12.66 -16.59 29.45
C ILE A 67 13.56 -15.83 28.47
N GLU A 68 13.31 -15.97 27.17
CA GLU A 68 14.06 -15.26 26.14
C GLU A 68 13.81 -13.76 26.34
N VAL A 69 14.80 -13.06 26.93
CA VAL A 69 14.68 -11.64 27.24
C VAL A 69 14.68 -10.88 25.93
N ALA A 70 13.54 -10.29 25.58
CA ALA A 70 13.45 -9.41 24.42
C ALA A 70 14.49 -8.28 24.55
N ARG A 71 15.36 -8.13 23.55
CA ARG A 71 16.33 -7.04 23.49
C ARG A 71 15.78 -5.90 22.63
N THR A 72 15.97 -4.67 23.07
CA THR A 72 15.75 -3.50 22.22
C THR A 72 16.83 -3.46 21.14
N VAL A 73 16.42 -3.26 19.88
CA VAL A 73 17.36 -3.06 18.77
C VAL A 73 17.92 -1.64 18.87
N SER A 74 19.25 -1.51 18.83
CA SER A 74 19.96 -0.23 18.87
C SER A 74 20.09 0.37 17.46
N GLU A 75 20.13 1.70 17.42
CA GLU A 75 19.91 2.55 16.24
C GLU A 75 18.45 2.54 15.77
N ASP A 76 17.74 3.63 16.10
CA ASP A 76 16.36 3.84 15.70
C ASP A 76 16.31 4.76 14.48
N ILE A 77 15.65 4.30 13.41
CA ILE A 77 15.45 5.05 12.15
C ILE A 77 14.77 6.42 12.33
N TYR A 78 14.06 6.66 13.44
CA TYR A 78 13.39 7.93 13.72
C TYR A 78 14.26 8.91 14.51
N THR A 79 15.28 8.43 15.22
CA THR A 79 16.16 9.26 16.05
C THR A 79 17.52 9.51 15.40
N SER A 80 17.91 8.64 14.46
CA SER A 80 19.18 8.70 13.76
C SER A 80 19.13 9.55 12.48
N ASN A 81 20.30 10.04 12.06
CA ASN A 81 20.44 11.07 11.03
C ASN A 81 20.48 10.48 9.60
N PHE A 82 19.94 9.28 9.37
CA PHE A 82 20.07 8.55 8.09
C PHE A 82 19.55 9.34 6.88
N GLU A 83 18.61 10.27 7.07
CA GLU A 83 18.06 11.07 5.97
C GLU A 83 19.07 12.03 5.34
N GLN A 84 20.10 12.44 6.09
CA GLN A 84 21.08 13.38 5.60
C GLN A 84 22.11 12.70 4.66
N TYR A 85 22.36 11.40 4.85
CA TYR A 85 23.29 10.59 4.07
C TYR A 85 22.75 9.16 3.93
N PRO A 86 21.77 8.90 3.04
CA PRO A 86 21.23 7.56 2.88
C PRO A 86 22.32 6.64 2.36
N GLU A 87 22.50 5.49 3.01
CA GLU A 87 23.32 4.43 2.45
C GLU A 87 22.69 3.97 1.12
N VAL A 88 23.51 3.94 0.08
CA VAL A 88 23.09 3.65 -1.29
C VAL A 88 23.79 2.41 -1.81
N VAL A 89 23.00 1.48 -2.32
CA VAL A 89 23.45 0.23 -2.92
C VAL A 89 23.33 0.34 -4.43
N ARG A 90 24.35 -0.14 -5.14
CA ARG A 90 24.34 -0.17 -6.60
C ARG A 90 23.55 -1.39 -7.10
N TYR A 91 22.43 -1.13 -7.74
CA TYR A 91 21.60 -2.14 -8.39
C TYR A 91 21.87 -2.13 -9.91
N GLY A 92 22.74 -3.03 -10.39
CA GLY A 92 23.16 -3.05 -11.80
C GLY A 92 24.15 -1.95 -12.17
N ARG A 93 24.30 -1.63 -13.46
CA ARG A 93 25.37 -0.72 -13.91
C ARG A 93 25.06 0.77 -13.73
N TYR A 94 23.80 1.16 -13.65
CA TYR A 94 23.39 2.58 -13.69
C TYR A 94 22.33 2.97 -12.64
N THR A 95 21.95 2.06 -11.73
CA THR A 95 20.93 2.35 -10.73
C THR A 95 21.54 2.33 -9.34
N LEU A 96 21.31 3.40 -8.60
CA LEU A 96 21.56 3.47 -7.16
C LEU A 96 20.20 3.47 -6.45
N VAL A 97 20.07 2.64 -5.42
CA VAL A 97 18.87 2.57 -4.59
C VAL A 97 19.27 2.78 -3.13
N SER A 98 18.43 3.46 -2.36
CA SER A 98 18.63 3.61 -0.92
C SER A 98 18.43 2.25 -0.23
N SER A 99 19.34 1.85 0.67
CA SER A 99 19.14 0.69 1.57
C SER A 99 18.26 1.04 2.77
N SER A 100 18.13 2.33 3.09
CA SER A 100 17.29 2.83 4.19
C SER A 100 15.86 3.12 3.73
N PRO A 101 14.84 2.96 4.60
CA PRO A 101 13.46 3.30 4.25
C PRO A 101 13.31 4.80 3.96
N VAL A 102 12.70 5.15 2.84
CA VAL A 102 12.55 6.54 2.39
C VAL A 102 11.06 6.93 2.27
N GLY A 103 10.76 8.18 2.61
CA GLY A 103 9.45 8.80 2.37
C GLY A 103 8.31 7.97 2.96
N GLY A 104 7.39 7.51 2.10
CA GLY A 104 6.22 6.72 2.49
C GLY A 104 6.50 5.40 3.22
N GLN A 105 7.70 4.83 3.06
CA GLN A 105 8.09 3.61 3.78
C GLN A 105 8.42 3.89 5.26
N LYS A 106 8.92 5.10 5.54
CA LYS A 106 9.26 5.57 6.89
C LYS A 106 8.09 6.33 7.53
N TYR A 107 7.48 7.24 6.79
CA TYR A 107 6.34 8.05 7.20
C TYR A 107 5.13 7.68 6.36
N LEU A 108 4.24 6.85 6.89
CA LEU A 108 3.13 6.27 6.13
C LEU A 108 2.19 7.32 5.50
N LEU A 109 2.06 8.52 6.06
CA LEU A 109 1.28 9.60 5.43
C LEU A 109 1.91 10.16 4.15
N GLU A 110 3.21 9.94 3.94
CA GLU A 110 3.94 10.31 2.73
C GLU A 110 3.83 9.24 1.63
N GLN A 111 3.18 8.10 1.92
CA GLN A 111 3.01 7.06 0.92
C GLN A 111 2.15 7.54 -0.24
N VAL A 112 2.48 7.09 -1.45
CA VAL A 112 1.74 7.45 -2.66
C VAL A 112 0.53 6.53 -2.79
N VAL A 113 -0.65 7.12 -2.89
CA VAL A 113 -1.91 6.39 -3.11
C VAL A 113 -2.48 6.70 -4.49
N ASN A 114 -3.17 5.72 -5.06
CA ASN A 114 -3.92 5.84 -6.30
C ASN A 114 -5.28 5.16 -6.07
N ILE A 115 -6.35 5.95 -6.05
CA ILE A 115 -7.66 5.50 -5.58
C ILE A 115 -8.64 5.42 -6.75
N ASP A 116 -9.31 4.29 -6.84
CA ASP A 116 -10.45 4.07 -7.74
C ASP A 116 -11.62 3.44 -6.94
N MET A 117 -12.59 4.28 -6.59
CA MET A 117 -13.77 3.88 -5.81
C MET A 117 -14.84 3.19 -6.68
N ILE A 118 -14.72 3.33 -8.00
CA ILE A 118 -15.63 2.69 -8.96
C ILE A 118 -15.25 1.21 -9.06
N GLY A 119 -13.95 0.93 -9.12
CA GLY A 119 -13.41 -0.42 -9.29
C GLY A 119 -13.94 -1.08 -10.57
N LYS A 120 -14.13 -2.41 -10.54
CA LYS A 120 -14.54 -3.20 -11.72
C LYS A 120 -16.05 -3.20 -11.99
N LYS A 121 -16.82 -2.22 -11.51
CA LYS A 121 -18.29 -2.20 -11.62
C LYS A 121 -18.73 -1.82 -13.05
N LYS A 122 -19.64 -2.61 -13.65
CA LYS A 122 -20.19 -2.37 -15.00
C LYS A 122 -21.05 -1.11 -15.12
N LYS A 123 -21.67 -0.67 -14.02
CA LYS A 123 -22.49 0.54 -13.94
C LYS A 123 -22.03 1.36 -12.74
N VAL A 124 -21.78 2.64 -12.98
CA VAL A 124 -21.28 3.57 -11.98
C VAL A 124 -22.45 4.33 -11.36
N TYR A 125 -22.53 4.31 -10.03
CA TYR A 125 -23.45 5.13 -9.26
C TYR A 125 -22.63 6.02 -8.32
N TYR A 126 -22.89 7.33 -8.36
CA TYR A 126 -22.19 8.32 -7.53
C TYR A 126 -23.00 8.63 -6.27
N ASN A 127 -23.02 7.69 -5.33
CA ASN A 127 -23.82 7.77 -4.09
C ASN A 127 -23.01 7.52 -2.81
N LEU A 128 -21.68 7.64 -2.87
CA LEU A 128 -20.80 7.47 -1.72
C LEU A 128 -20.82 8.75 -0.90
N THR A 129 -20.61 8.60 0.40
CA THR A 129 -20.39 9.74 1.30
C THR A 129 -18.90 10.09 1.39
N VAL A 130 -18.58 11.26 1.92
CA VAL A 130 -17.19 11.66 2.21
C VAL A 130 -16.54 10.66 3.17
N GLU A 131 -17.25 10.19 4.18
CA GLU A 131 -16.78 9.14 5.10
C GLU A 131 -16.36 7.87 4.36
N GLN A 132 -17.20 7.39 3.44
CA GLN A 132 -16.90 6.23 2.63
C GLN A 132 -15.71 6.49 1.69
N GLY A 133 -15.59 7.69 1.13
CA GLY A 133 -14.43 8.08 0.33
C GLY A 133 -13.12 8.03 1.12
N ILE A 134 -13.13 8.58 2.34
CA ILE A 134 -11.98 8.54 3.25
C ILE A 134 -11.66 7.09 3.64
N TRP A 135 -12.67 6.31 4.02
CA TRP A 135 -12.48 4.91 4.39
C TRP A 135 -11.88 4.08 3.25
N ASN A 136 -12.36 4.27 2.01
CA ASN A 136 -11.78 3.61 0.83
C ASN A 136 -10.33 4.05 0.58
N THR A 137 -10.00 5.32 0.85
CA THR A 137 -8.64 5.86 0.68
C THR A 137 -7.66 5.30 1.70
N LEU A 138 -8.12 5.01 2.93
CA LEU A 138 -7.31 4.41 3.97
C LEU A 138 -7.08 2.91 3.79
N LYS A 139 -7.81 2.26 2.87
CA LYS A 139 -7.67 0.83 2.62
C LYS A 139 -6.23 0.49 2.20
N ASP A 140 -5.68 -0.55 2.82
CA ASP A 140 -4.32 -1.07 2.57
C ASP A 140 -3.18 -0.08 2.92
N THR A 141 -3.47 1.06 3.56
CA THR A 141 -2.45 2.06 3.96
C THR A 141 -1.84 1.83 5.34
N GLY A 142 -2.48 0.98 6.16
CA GLY A 142 -2.12 0.75 7.56
C GLY A 142 -2.73 1.74 8.56
N TYR A 143 -3.49 2.74 8.10
CA TYR A 143 -4.28 3.65 8.94
C TYR A 143 -5.76 3.25 8.99
N THR A 144 -6.44 3.63 10.07
CA THR A 144 -7.89 3.50 10.24
C THR A 144 -8.54 4.84 10.58
N LEU A 145 -9.84 4.99 10.35
CA LEU A 145 -10.57 6.21 10.69
C LEU A 145 -10.96 6.20 12.18
N CYS A 146 -10.82 7.33 12.88
CA CYS A 146 -11.21 7.44 14.29
C CYS A 146 -12.70 7.14 14.48
N SER A 147 -13.04 6.34 15.49
CA SER A 147 -14.44 5.94 15.75
C SER A 147 -15.28 7.04 16.38
N ILE A 148 -14.65 7.99 17.06
CA ILE A 148 -15.32 9.11 17.72
C ILE A 148 -15.05 10.36 16.88
N SER A 149 -16.11 11.12 16.59
CA SER A 149 -16.02 12.36 15.82
C SER A 149 -16.95 13.42 16.41
N SER A 150 -16.53 14.68 16.34
CA SER A 150 -17.37 15.81 16.75
C SER A 150 -18.62 15.91 15.86
N PRO A 151 -19.69 16.58 16.31
CA PRO A 151 -20.88 16.81 15.49
C PRO A 151 -20.59 17.48 14.14
N GLU A 152 -19.64 18.43 14.11
CA GLU A 152 -19.24 19.15 12.91
C GLU A 152 -18.54 18.22 11.90
N VAL A 153 -17.71 17.30 12.39
CA VAL A 153 -17.05 16.28 11.55
C VAL A 153 -18.07 15.26 11.04
N ARG A 154 -19.06 14.90 11.86
CA ARG A 154 -20.17 14.05 11.41
C ARG A 154 -20.93 14.67 10.24
N SER A 155 -21.12 16.00 10.26
CA SER A 155 -21.74 16.71 9.13
C SER A 155 -20.93 16.55 7.84
N LEU A 156 -19.60 16.68 7.90
CA LEU A 156 -18.72 16.43 6.75
C LEU A 156 -18.90 15.03 6.21
N PHE A 157 -18.83 14.04 7.10
CA PHE A 157 -18.91 12.62 6.77
C PHE A 157 -20.21 12.23 6.06
N ASN A 158 -21.30 12.94 6.34
CA ASN A 158 -22.60 12.72 5.71
C ASN A 158 -22.76 13.40 4.34
N HIS A 159 -21.85 14.29 3.93
CA HIS A 159 -21.93 14.89 2.60
C HIS A 159 -21.68 13.85 1.50
N GLN A 160 -22.33 14.04 0.36
CA GLN A 160 -22.06 13.23 -0.83
C GLN A 160 -20.65 13.50 -1.33
N LEU A 161 -19.97 12.43 -1.71
CA LEU A 161 -18.64 12.51 -2.28
C LEU A 161 -18.71 13.14 -3.69
N PRO A 162 -17.96 14.21 -3.96
CA PRO A 162 -17.90 14.80 -5.29
C PRO A 162 -17.46 13.79 -6.35
N LYS A 163 -18.05 13.86 -7.55
CA LYS A 163 -17.72 12.96 -8.67
C LYS A 163 -16.22 12.92 -8.99
N VAL A 164 -15.54 14.05 -8.88
CA VAL A 164 -14.09 14.17 -9.11
C VAL A 164 -13.24 13.40 -8.10
N HIS A 165 -13.76 13.08 -6.92
CA HIS A 165 -13.05 12.34 -5.88
C HIS A 165 -13.25 10.82 -5.97
N TYR A 166 -14.03 10.32 -6.93
CA TYR A 166 -14.19 8.87 -7.10
C TYR A 166 -12.94 8.20 -7.67
N GLN A 167 -12.13 8.97 -8.39
CA GLN A 167 -10.89 8.52 -8.98
C GLN A 167 -9.87 9.65 -8.88
N PHE A 168 -8.77 9.41 -8.19
CA PHE A 168 -7.67 10.35 -8.11
C PHE A 168 -6.34 9.62 -8.06
N GLY A 169 -5.38 10.20 -8.75
CA GLY A 169 -4.13 9.56 -9.11
C GLY A 169 -3.03 9.71 -8.06
N PRO A 170 -1.78 9.33 -8.43
CA PRO A 170 -0.65 9.25 -7.53
C PRO A 170 -0.40 10.57 -6.79
N MET A 171 -0.75 10.60 -5.51
CA MET A 171 -0.41 11.69 -4.60
C MET A 171 -0.19 11.12 -3.21
N LYS A 172 0.37 11.93 -2.32
CA LYS A 172 0.63 11.50 -0.95
C LYS A 172 -0.67 11.27 -0.19
N LEU A 173 -0.70 10.28 0.68
CA LEU A 173 -1.87 9.95 1.49
C LEU A 173 -2.35 11.16 2.30
N ARG A 174 -1.43 11.94 2.89
CA ARG A 174 -1.81 13.19 3.58
C ARG A 174 -2.57 14.18 2.70
N ASP A 175 -2.13 14.36 1.46
CA ASP A 175 -2.70 15.33 0.52
C ASP A 175 -4.08 14.83 0.06
N ALA A 176 -4.21 13.51 -0.16
CA ALA A 176 -5.48 12.86 -0.47
C ALA A 176 -6.53 13.03 0.62
N LEU A 177 -6.15 12.78 1.87
CA LEU A 177 -7.06 12.90 3.02
C LEU A 177 -7.49 14.35 3.25
N GLN A 178 -6.59 15.31 3.11
CA GLN A 178 -6.92 16.74 3.20
C GLN A 178 -7.84 17.19 2.05
N MET A 179 -7.58 16.74 0.81
CA MET A 179 -8.43 17.02 -0.34
C MET A 179 -9.87 16.50 -0.13
N LEU A 180 -10.03 15.29 0.41
CA LEU A 180 -11.34 14.70 0.66
C LEU A 180 -12.14 15.42 1.74
N ALA A 181 -11.46 15.93 2.78
CA ALA A 181 -12.11 16.66 3.86
C ALA A 181 -12.38 18.13 3.52
N GLY A 182 -11.57 18.72 2.65
CA GLY A 182 -11.67 20.12 2.24
C GLY A 182 -11.05 21.10 3.25
N GLU A 183 -11.02 22.38 2.86
CA GLU A 183 -10.31 23.44 3.58
C GLU A 183 -10.88 23.80 4.96
N ALA A 184 -12.15 23.49 5.21
CA ALA A 184 -12.82 23.79 6.48
C ALA A 184 -12.39 22.85 7.62
N TYR A 185 -11.73 21.75 7.29
CA TYR A 185 -11.30 20.72 8.24
C TYR A 185 -9.78 20.55 8.20
N GLU A 186 -9.22 20.10 9.30
CA GLU A 186 -7.81 19.72 9.40
C GLU A 186 -7.67 18.25 9.78
N LEU A 187 -6.57 17.66 9.32
CA LEU A 187 -6.23 16.26 9.50
C LEU A 187 -5.40 16.12 10.78
N THR A 188 -5.84 15.26 11.70
CA THR A 188 -5.08 14.91 12.91
C THR A 188 -4.79 13.42 12.93
N VAL A 189 -3.64 13.02 13.50
CA VAL A 189 -3.17 11.62 13.49
C VAL A 189 -2.88 11.16 14.90
N HIS A 190 -3.34 9.96 15.23
CA HIS A 190 -3.02 9.26 16.46
C HIS A 190 -2.01 8.14 16.17
N ASP A 191 -0.71 8.44 16.28
CA ASP A 191 0.37 7.57 15.79
C ASP A 191 0.39 6.18 16.42
N THR A 192 0.13 6.07 17.73
CA THR A 192 0.19 4.78 18.45
C THR A 192 -0.95 3.83 18.06
N LEU A 193 -2.10 4.37 17.66
CA LEU A 193 -3.26 3.59 17.22
C LEU A 193 -3.35 3.49 15.69
N ARG A 194 -2.50 4.26 14.99
CA ARG A 194 -2.57 4.48 13.53
C ARG A 194 -3.99 4.86 13.10
N GLN A 195 -4.50 5.92 13.73
CA GLN A 195 -5.81 6.46 13.39
C GLN A 195 -5.71 7.86 12.80
N ILE A 196 -6.61 8.13 11.86
CA ILE A 196 -6.82 9.44 11.25
C ILE A 196 -8.11 10.03 11.81
N CYS A 197 -8.01 11.21 12.40
CA CYS A 197 -9.16 11.99 12.82
C CYS A 197 -9.22 13.32 12.04
N TYR A 198 -10.33 14.03 12.22
CA TYR A 198 -10.52 15.37 11.67
C TYR A 198 -11.02 16.31 12.75
N GLU A 199 -10.69 17.58 12.60
CA GLU A 199 -11.20 18.66 13.42
C GLU A 199 -11.65 19.81 12.51
N ARG A 200 -12.68 20.55 12.93
CA ARG A 200 -13.12 21.73 12.19
C ARG A 200 -12.16 22.89 12.51
N ARG A 201 -11.62 23.52 11.47
CA ARG A 201 -10.76 24.70 11.66
C ARG A 201 -11.56 25.87 12.21
N ALA A 202 -10.92 26.69 13.04
CA ALA A 202 -11.49 27.95 13.50
C ALA A 202 -11.69 28.96 12.35
N SER A 203 -10.85 28.88 11.31
CA SER A 203 -10.94 29.73 10.11
C SER A 203 -10.40 29.00 8.88
N ILE A 204 -10.87 29.39 7.69
CA ILE A 204 -10.42 28.83 6.41
C ILE A 204 -9.00 29.36 6.11
N PRO A 205 -8.04 28.49 5.74
CA PRO A 205 -6.71 28.93 5.34
C PRO A 205 -6.78 29.86 4.14
N LYS A 206 -6.06 30.98 4.20
CA LYS A 206 -5.92 31.84 3.03
C LYS A 206 -4.99 31.17 2.02
N PRO A 207 -5.37 31.09 0.73
CA PRO A 207 -4.45 30.67 -0.31
C PRO A 207 -3.18 31.51 -0.25
N ILE A 208 -2.03 30.85 -0.37
CA ILE A 208 -0.75 31.55 -0.44
C ILE A 208 -0.74 32.26 -1.79
N GLU A 209 -0.75 33.60 -1.78
CA GLU A 209 -0.64 34.38 -3.01
C GLU A 209 0.71 34.05 -3.69
N PRO A 210 0.72 33.73 -4.99
CA PRO A 210 1.96 33.40 -5.69
C PRO A 210 2.87 34.64 -5.68
N LYS A 211 4.04 34.52 -5.02
CA LYS A 211 5.09 35.54 -5.04
C LYS A 211 5.85 35.55 -6.38
N VAL A 212 5.19 35.68 -7.52
CA VAL A 212 5.86 36.02 -8.80
C VAL A 212 4.86 36.74 -9.70
N GLN A 213 4.97 38.06 -9.80
CA GLN A 213 4.52 38.77 -11.00
C GLN A 213 5.64 38.59 -12.03
N ILE A 214 5.44 37.73 -13.03
CA ILE A 214 6.31 37.74 -14.21
C ILE A 214 5.90 39.01 -14.95
N GLU A 215 6.66 40.09 -14.78
CA GLU A 215 6.55 41.26 -15.65
C GLU A 215 6.80 40.77 -17.08
N ALA A 216 5.72 40.73 -17.86
CA ALA A 216 5.81 40.42 -19.27
C ALA A 216 6.73 41.49 -19.89
N ILE A 217 7.91 41.08 -20.34
CA ILE A 217 8.73 41.90 -21.21
C ILE A 217 7.93 42.03 -22.50
N VAL A 218 7.22 43.16 -22.65
CA VAL A 218 6.58 43.53 -23.91
C VAL A 218 7.71 43.84 -24.88
N PRO A 219 7.87 43.10 -25.98
CA PRO A 219 8.85 43.47 -27.00
C PRO A 219 8.43 44.83 -27.56
N GLU A 220 9.32 45.82 -27.51
CA GLU A 220 9.15 47.05 -28.28
C GLU A 220 9.06 46.69 -29.76
N ASP A 221 8.03 47.23 -30.43
CA ASP A 221 7.76 47.11 -31.87
C ASP A 221 9.04 47.36 -32.69
N TYR A 222 9.26 46.51 -33.70
CA TYR A 222 10.25 46.73 -34.76
C TYR A 222 9.56 47.24 -36.04
#